data_AF-A0A8J5UAB3-F1
#
_entry.id   AF-A0A8J5UAB3-F1
#
_cell.length_a   1.000
_cell.length_b   1.000
_cell.length_c   1.000
_cell.angle_alpha   90.00
_cell.angle_beta   90.00
_cell.angle_gamma   90.00
#
_symmetry.space_group_name_H-M   'P 1'
#
loop_
_entity.id
_entity.type
_entity.pdbx_description
1 polymer ?
#
loop_
_entity_poly.entity_id
_entity_poly.type
_entity_poly.pdbx_seq_one_letter_code
_entity_poly.pdbx_strand_id
1 'polypeptide(L)'
;MASIAAKLLAAIGVSKVDVIGFSMGGGVAQILAWDYPQLVHKLVLAGTQSAIGDGVVLPPRDVLEGAAGSNDVPPTEQEMHGLFFYPSETSLAAGKDWWKRIHERQVDGEERKEFIVGQGAGAQLTPF
;
A
#
# COMPACT_ATOMS: atom_id res chain seq x y z
N MET A 1 -8.56 10.82 -7.40
CA MET A 1 -8.61 9.34 -7.58
C MET A 1 -9.97 8.74 -7.21
N ALA A 2 -10.67 9.16 -6.15
CA ALA A 2 -11.97 8.59 -5.77
C ALA A 2 -13.03 8.66 -6.88
N SER A 3 -13.17 9.80 -7.56
CA SER A 3 -14.07 9.95 -8.71
C SER A 3 -13.72 9.04 -9.89
N ILE A 4 -12.44 8.68 -10.06
CA ILE A 4 -12.02 7.71 -11.08
C ILE A 4 -12.49 6.31 -10.69
N ALA A 5 -12.35 5.93 -9.41
CA ALA A 5 -12.88 4.66 -8.90
C ALA A 5 -14.40 4.57 -9.08
N ALA A 6 -15.15 5.63 -8.76
CA ALA A 6 -16.60 5.68 -8.98
C ALA A 6 -16.97 5.53 -10.47
N LYS A 7 -16.24 6.21 -11.38
CA LYS A 7 -16.43 6.06 -12.84
C LYS A 7 -16.11 4.64 -13.32
N LEU A 8 -15.07 4.01 -12.78
CA LEU A 8 -14.75 2.62 -13.09
C LEU A 8 -15.89 1.69 -12.71
N LEU A 9 -16.42 1.80 -11.48
CA LEU A 9 -17.55 1.01 -11.01
C LEU A 9 -18.77 1.15 -11.93
N ALA A 10 -19.10 2.38 -12.34
CA ALA A 10 -20.16 2.63 -13.30
C ALA A 10 -19.89 1.98 -14.67
N ALA A 11 -18.66 2.09 -15.18
CA ALA A 11 -18.26 1.52 -16.46
C ALA A 11 -18.33 -0.02 -16.48
N ILE A 12 -18.07 -0.67 -15.35
CA ILE A 12 -18.17 -2.14 -15.21
C ILE A 12 -19.54 -2.60 -14.70
N GLY A 13 -20.51 -1.69 -14.55
CA GLY A 13 -21.88 -2.03 -14.15
C GLY A 13 -22.04 -2.44 -12.68
N VAL A 14 -21.11 -2.06 -11.81
CA VAL A 14 -21.14 -2.39 -10.38
C VAL A 14 -21.70 -1.22 -9.58
N SER A 15 -22.86 -1.43 -8.96
CA SER A 15 -23.58 -0.39 -8.21
C SER A 15 -23.19 -0.28 -6.74
N LYS A 16 -22.55 -1.32 -6.17
CA LYS A 16 -22.09 -1.34 -4.77
C LYS A 16 -20.96 -2.35 -4.56
N VAL A 17 -19.94 -1.98 -3.79
CA VAL A 17 -18.73 -2.80 -3.55
C VAL A 17 -18.28 -2.82 -2.08
N ASP A 18 -17.59 -3.89 -1.70
CA ASP A 18 -16.73 -3.91 -0.52
C ASP A 18 -15.36 -3.34 -0.94
N VAL A 19 -14.87 -2.34 -0.20
CA VAL A 19 -13.64 -1.61 -0.53
C VAL A 19 -12.57 -1.91 0.52
N ILE A 20 -11.40 -2.35 0.06
CA ILE A 20 -10.17 -2.34 0.86
C ILE A 20 -9.22 -1.27 0.29
N GLY A 21 -8.75 -0.38 1.14
CA GLY A 21 -7.77 0.64 0.79
C GLY A 21 -6.50 0.49 1.64
N PHE A 22 -5.37 0.28 0.96
CA PHE A 22 -4.05 0.21 1.59
C PHE A 22 -3.24 1.48 1.35
N SER A 23 -2.55 2.01 2.36
CA SER A 23 -1.67 3.19 2.23
C SER A 23 -2.39 4.37 1.56
N MET A 24 -1.85 4.96 0.49
CA MET A 24 -2.53 6.00 -0.31
C MET A 24 -3.93 5.57 -0.77
N GLY A 25 -4.11 4.30 -1.14
CA GLY A 25 -5.41 3.74 -1.52
C GLY A 25 -6.43 3.78 -0.38
N GLY A 26 -5.98 3.74 0.88
CA GLY A 26 -6.83 3.98 2.06
C GLY A 26 -7.36 5.41 2.12
N GLY A 27 -6.54 6.39 1.77
CA GLY A 27 -6.98 7.78 1.62
C GLY A 27 -8.02 7.93 0.51
N VAL A 28 -7.78 7.28 -0.65
CA VAL A 28 -8.75 7.26 -1.76
C VAL A 28 -10.07 6.59 -1.35
N ALA A 29 -10.01 5.48 -0.62
CA ALA A 29 -11.18 4.73 -0.16
C ALA A 29 -12.03 5.53 0.84
N GLN A 30 -11.40 6.31 1.72
CA GLN A 30 -12.11 7.25 2.61
C GLN A 30 -12.88 8.31 1.81
N ILE A 31 -12.24 8.95 0.82
CA ILE A 31 -12.91 9.95 -0.02
C ILE A 31 -14.02 9.31 -0.87
N LEU A 32 -13.82 8.09 -1.38
CA LEU A 32 -14.86 7.36 -2.11
C LEU A 32 -16.09 7.11 -1.21
N ALA A 33 -15.89 6.68 0.03
CA ALA A 33 -16.97 6.46 0.98
C ALA A 33 -17.65 7.76 1.42
N TRP A 34 -16.94 8.88 1.43
CA TRP A 34 -17.47 10.19 1.75
C TRP A 34 -18.31 10.79 0.61
N ASP A 35 -17.74 10.84 -0.59
CA ASP A 35 -18.37 11.49 -1.76
C ASP A 35 -19.42 10.59 -2.44
N TYR A 36 -19.26 9.27 -2.37
CA TYR A 36 -20.11 8.28 -3.03
C TYR A 36 -20.57 7.16 -2.08
N PRO A 37 -21.18 7.47 -0.93
CA PRO A 37 -21.52 6.50 0.10
C PRO A 37 -22.43 5.37 -0.39
N GLN A 38 -23.28 5.64 -1.40
CA GLN A 38 -24.15 4.64 -2.02
C GLN A 38 -23.38 3.50 -2.70
N LEU A 39 -22.14 3.74 -3.14
CA LEU A 39 -21.29 2.75 -3.82
C LEU A 39 -20.56 1.83 -2.84
N VAL A 40 -20.52 2.16 -1.54
CA VAL A 40 -19.72 1.41 -0.55
C VAL A 40 -20.64 0.59 0.36
N HIS A 41 -20.39 -0.71 0.44
CA HIS A 41 -21.07 -1.62 1.36
C HIS A 41 -20.26 -1.86 2.62
N LYS A 42 -18.98 -2.20 2.48
CA LYS A 42 -18.01 -2.29 3.58
C LYS A 42 -16.74 -1.55 3.22
N LEU A 43 -16.06 -1.04 4.24
CA LEU A 43 -14.79 -0.34 4.11
C LEU A 43 -13.76 -0.95 5.06
N VAL A 44 -12.63 -1.40 4.51
CA VAL A 44 -11.45 -1.85 5.25
C VAL A 44 -10.30 -0.89 4.95
N LEU A 45 -9.79 -0.24 5.99
CA LEU A 45 -8.64 0.66 5.91
C LEU A 45 -7.41 -0.04 6.49
N ALA A 46 -6.38 -0.22 5.69
CA ALA A 46 -5.18 -0.95 6.07
C ALA A 46 -3.92 -0.10 5.87
N GLY A 47 -3.05 -0.01 6.88
CA GLY A 47 -1.76 0.69 6.79
C GLY A 47 -1.88 2.10 6.21
N THR A 48 -2.91 2.85 6.61
CA THR A 48 -3.25 4.18 6.09
C THR A 48 -3.52 5.14 7.24
N GLN A 49 -3.63 6.43 6.92
CA GLN A 49 -4.05 7.47 7.84
C GLN A 49 -5.28 8.20 7.30
N SER A 50 -5.81 9.14 8.07
CA SER A 50 -6.89 10.03 7.61
C SER A 50 -6.51 10.73 6.30
N ALA A 51 -7.42 10.71 5.32
CA ALA A 51 -7.15 11.19 3.97
C ALA A 51 -6.89 12.71 3.92
N ILE A 52 -7.80 13.50 4.51
CA ILE A 52 -7.78 14.96 4.57
C ILE A 52 -8.50 15.40 5.85
N GLY A 53 -8.23 16.62 6.33
CA GLY A 53 -8.94 17.23 7.44
C GLY A 53 -8.02 18.01 8.36
N ASP A 54 -8.62 18.85 9.20
CA ASP A 54 -7.88 19.60 10.20
C ASP A 54 -7.17 18.66 11.17
N GLY A 55 -5.88 18.91 11.39
CA GLY A 55 -5.04 18.09 12.28
C GLY A 55 -4.45 16.82 11.65
N VAL A 56 -4.69 16.55 10.35
CA VAL A 56 -3.97 15.48 9.65
C VAL A 56 -2.50 15.88 9.49
N VAL A 57 -1.61 15.08 10.05
CA VAL A 57 -0.15 15.25 9.95
C VAL A 57 0.37 14.23 8.94
N LEU A 58 1.16 14.68 7.96
CA LEU A 58 1.81 13.77 7.02
C LEU A 58 2.96 13.04 7.72
N PRO A 59 3.26 11.79 7.31
CA PRO A 59 4.44 11.10 7.80
C PRO A 59 5.71 11.92 7.54
N PRO A 60 6.74 11.79 8.41
CA PRO A 60 8.06 12.34 8.15
C PRO A 60 8.57 11.98 6.75
N ARG A 61 9.36 12.90 6.16
CA ARG A 61 9.80 12.78 4.77
C ARG A 61 10.61 11.50 4.52
N ASP A 62 11.47 11.13 5.45
CA ASP A 62 12.26 9.90 5.43
C ASP A 62 11.38 8.65 5.43
N VAL A 63 10.26 8.64 6.16
CA VAL A 63 9.28 7.54 6.13
C VAL A 63 8.59 7.46 4.77
N LEU A 64 8.24 8.60 4.17
CA LEU A 64 7.64 8.65 2.83
C LEU A 64 8.63 8.17 1.76
N GLU A 65 9.90 8.59 1.85
CA GLU A 65 10.96 8.17 0.94
C GLU A 65 11.25 6.67 1.09
N GLY A 66 11.30 6.16 2.32
CA GLY A 66 11.42 4.72 2.59
C GLY A 66 10.27 3.91 2.02
N ALA A 67 9.03 4.40 2.16
CA ALA A 67 7.83 3.74 1.63
C ALA A 67 7.76 3.79 0.10
N ALA A 68 8.32 4.83 -0.51
CA ALA A 68 8.44 4.96 -1.96
C ALA A 68 9.51 4.03 -2.53
N GLY A 69 10.57 3.74 -1.76
CA GLY A 69 11.68 2.89 -2.15
C GLY A 69 12.55 3.49 -3.27
N SER A 70 13.65 2.82 -3.59
CA SER A 70 14.51 3.23 -4.73
C SER A 70 13.90 2.87 -6.09
N ASN A 71 12.98 1.90 -6.13
CA ASN A 71 12.35 1.32 -7.33
C ASN A 71 13.31 0.74 -8.39
N ASP A 72 14.60 1.03 -8.36
CA ASP A 72 15.63 0.39 -9.20
C ASP A 72 16.33 -0.78 -8.50
N VAL A 73 16.25 -0.81 -7.17
CA VAL A 73 16.87 -1.82 -6.31
C VAL A 73 15.80 -2.42 -5.39
N PRO A 74 15.80 -3.75 -5.16
CA PRO A 74 14.88 -4.35 -4.23
C PRO A 74 15.07 -3.79 -2.81
N PRO A 75 13.97 -3.63 -2.05
CA PRO A 75 14.05 -3.22 -0.66
C PRO A 75 14.77 -4.26 0.18
N THR A 76 15.56 -3.80 1.14
CA THR A 76 16.23 -4.62 2.14
C THR A 76 15.27 -5.04 3.24
N GLU A 77 15.64 -6.09 3.99
CA GLU A 77 14.92 -6.51 5.20
C GLU A 77 14.78 -5.34 6.19
N GLN A 78 15.86 -4.57 6.38
CA GLN A 78 15.90 -3.48 7.34
C GLN A 78 14.97 -2.33 6.97
N GLU A 79 14.88 -1.98 5.68
CA GLU A 79 13.92 -0.98 5.19
C GLU A 79 12.48 -1.44 5.43
N MET A 80 12.18 -2.71 5.16
CA MET A 80 10.86 -3.28 5.42
C MET A 80 10.52 -3.35 6.91
N HIS A 81 11.51 -3.63 7.76
CA HIS A 81 11.35 -3.54 9.21
C HIS A 81 11.02 -2.12 9.65
N GLY A 82 11.74 -1.12 9.12
CA GLY A 82 11.49 0.28 9.42
C GLY A 82 10.08 0.77 9.02
N LEU A 83 9.48 0.16 8.00
CA LEU A 83 8.14 0.53 7.52
C LEU A 83 6.99 -0.18 8.23
N PHE A 84 7.15 -1.47 8.54
CA PHE A 84 6.03 -2.32 8.95
C PHE A 84 6.14 -2.86 10.38
N PHE A 85 7.28 -2.68 11.04
CA PHE A 85 7.53 -3.22 12.37
C PHE A 85 7.98 -2.11 13.32
N TYR A 86 7.48 -2.16 14.55
CA TYR A 86 7.86 -1.21 15.58
C TYR A 86 9.31 -1.50 16.04
N PRO A 87 10.11 -0.50 16.44
CA PRO A 87 11.48 -0.72 16.91
C PRO A 87 11.52 -1.29 18.34
N SER A 88 10.92 -2.46 18.54
CA SER A 88 11.03 -3.28 19.74
C SER A 88 11.58 -4.66 19.38
N GLU A 89 12.21 -5.32 20.36
CA GLU A 89 12.75 -6.66 20.18
C GLU A 89 11.70 -7.66 19.66
N THR A 90 10.50 -7.64 20.26
CA THR A 90 9.40 -8.55 19.88
C THR A 90 8.85 -8.28 18.48
N SER A 91 8.70 -7.00 18.10
CA SER A 91 8.20 -6.66 16.77
C SER A 91 9.24 -6.93 15.68
N LEU A 92 10.52 -6.65 15.94
CA LEU A 92 11.60 -6.98 15.02
C LEU A 92 11.81 -8.50 14.89
N ALA A 93 11.61 -9.28 15.96
CA ALA A 93 11.61 -10.74 15.85
C ALA A 93 10.51 -11.23 14.90
N ALA A 94 9.28 -10.70 15.02
CA ALA A 94 8.20 -10.98 14.09
C ALA A 94 8.51 -10.53 12.65
N GLY A 95 9.22 -9.39 12.49
CA GLY A 95 9.70 -8.90 11.19
C GLY A 95 10.69 -9.85 10.53
N LYS A 96 11.62 -10.42 11.29
CA LYS A 96 12.57 -11.43 10.81
C LYS A 96 11.86 -12.70 10.36
N ASP A 97 10.87 -13.16 11.14
CA ASP A 97 10.10 -14.36 10.79
C ASP A 97 9.23 -14.12 9.54
N TRP A 98 8.63 -12.94 9.42
CA TRP A 98 7.92 -12.52 8.20
C TRP A 98 8.86 -12.48 6.98
N TRP A 99 10.06 -11.90 7.13
CA TRP A 99 11.04 -11.80 6.06
C TRP A 99 11.47 -13.18 5.53
N LYS A 100 11.76 -14.12 6.45
CA LYS A 100 12.03 -15.52 6.07
C LYS A 100 10.86 -16.13 5.32
N ARG A 101 9.63 -15.95 5.82
CA ARG A 101 8.42 -16.52 5.23
C ARG A 101 8.18 -16.03 3.81
N ILE A 102 8.34 -14.75 3.52
CA ILE A 102 8.13 -14.24 2.15
C ILE A 102 9.20 -14.73 1.15
N HIS A 103 10.31 -15.30 1.63
CA HIS A 103 11.38 -15.91 0.83
C HIS A 103 11.40 -17.45 0.90
N GLU A 104 10.51 -18.09 1.67
CA GLU A 104 10.58 -19.53 1.97
C GLU A 104 10.22 -20.42 0.78
N ARG A 105 9.49 -19.87 -0.20
CA ARG A 105 8.99 -20.63 -1.34
C ARG A 105 10.13 -20.95 -2.31
N GLN A 106 10.48 -22.23 -2.37
CA GLN A 106 11.46 -22.79 -3.31
C GLN A 106 10.83 -24.04 -3.94
N VAL A 107 10.42 -23.94 -5.20
CA VAL A 107 9.77 -25.03 -5.94
C VAL A 107 10.54 -25.29 -7.22
N ASP A 108 10.91 -26.55 -7.45
CA ASP A 108 11.67 -26.95 -8.64
C ASP A 108 10.93 -26.57 -9.93
N GLY A 109 11.60 -25.82 -10.80
CA GLY A 109 11.04 -25.33 -12.07
C GLY A 109 10.20 -24.04 -11.95
N GLU A 110 10.05 -23.46 -10.77
CA GLU A 110 9.40 -22.16 -10.59
C GLU A 110 10.43 -21.01 -10.69
N GLU A 111 10.24 -20.10 -11.65
CA GLU A 111 10.97 -18.83 -11.68
C GLU A 111 10.30 -17.84 -10.71
N ARG A 112 10.83 -17.72 -9.50
CA ARG A 112 10.33 -16.74 -8.52
C ARG A 112 10.55 -15.33 -9.05
N LYS A 113 9.48 -14.53 -9.09
CA LYS A 113 9.58 -13.09 -9.31
C LYS A 113 9.88 -12.39 -7.99
N GLU A 114 10.99 -11.67 -7.97
CA GLU A 114 11.42 -10.83 -6.84
C GLU A 114 10.57 -9.56 -6.75
N PHE A 115 10.92 -8.67 -5.80
CA PHE A 115 10.36 -7.34 -5.73
C PHE A 115 10.40 -6.64 -7.10
N ILE A 116 9.32 -5.91 -7.41
CA ILE A 116 9.20 -5.18 -8.67
C ILE A 116 10.21 -4.04 -8.64
N VAL A 117 11.09 -4.02 -9.63
CA VAL A 117 12.11 -2.98 -9.83
C VAL A 117 12.16 -2.53 -11.29
N GLY A 118 12.85 -1.42 -11.54
CA GLY A 118 13.11 -0.83 -12.84
C GLY A 118 12.08 0.21 -13.28
N GLN A 119 12.14 0.56 -14.56
CA GLN A 119 11.42 1.70 -15.15
C GLN A 119 9.91 1.71 -14.85
N GLY A 120 9.27 0.53 -14.84
CA GLY A 120 7.84 0.41 -14.55
C GLY A 120 7.48 0.77 -13.10
N ALA A 121 8.34 0.43 -12.15
CA ALA A 121 8.18 0.84 -10.75
C ALA A 121 8.50 2.33 -10.59
N GLY A 122 9.60 2.82 -11.18
CA GLY A 122 9.99 4.23 -11.12
C GLY A 122 8.95 5.19 -11.71
N ALA A 123 8.22 4.78 -12.74
CA ALA A 123 7.16 5.57 -13.36
C ALA A 123 5.99 5.87 -12.39
N GLN A 124 5.81 5.10 -11.30
CA GLN A 124 4.75 5.34 -10.32
C GLN A 124 5.00 6.59 -9.45
N LEU A 125 6.24 7.08 -9.37
CA LEU A 125 6.62 8.23 -8.53
C LEU A 125 6.73 9.53 -9.31
N THR A 126 6.70 9.48 -10.64
CA THR A 126 6.75 10.69 -11.46
C THR A 126 5.35 11.28 -11.53
N PRO A 127 5.08 12.47 -10.95
CA PRO A 127 3.78 13.10 -11.10
C PRO A 127 3.55 13.41 -12.59
N PHE A 128 2.35 13.14 -13.08
CA PHE A 128 1.86 13.72 -14.35
C PHE A 128 1.69 15.23 -14.21
#